data_AF-A0A1Q5F0A3-F1
#
_entry.id   AF-A0A1Q5F0A3-F1
#
_cell.length_a   1.000
_cell.length_b   1.000
_cell.length_c   1.000
_cell.angle_alpha   90.00
_cell.angle_beta   90.00
_cell.angle_gamma   90.00
#
_symmetry.space_group_name_H-M   'P 1'
#
loop_
_entity.id
_entity.type
_entity.pdbx_description
1 polymer ?
#
loop_
_entity_poly.entity_id
_entity_poly.type
_entity_poly.pdbx_seq_one_letter_code
_entity_poly.pdbx_strand_id
1 'polypeptide(L)' 'MSDASDRIKHRAEEAVGAAKEKTGAATGNERLEDEGRGDQAEAQAKQTADHAKDKLKEGVDKLKGAFKR' A
#
# COMPACT_ATOMS: atom_id res chain seq x y z
N MET A 1 10.82 1.32 16.53
CA MET A 1 11.40 0.41 15.51
C MET A 1 10.32 0.04 14.47
N SER A 2 9.49 1.00 14.03
CA SER A 2 8.26 0.70 13.26
C SER A 2 8.34 1.11 11.79
N ASP A 3 8.82 2.32 11.48
CA ASP A 3 8.84 2.85 10.11
C ASP A 3 9.77 2.13 9.12
N ALA A 4 10.84 1.51 9.59
CA ALA A 4 11.76 0.76 8.73
C ALA A 4 11.16 -0.61 8.35
N SER A 5 10.56 -1.30 9.33
CA SER A 5 9.91 -2.59 9.13
C SER A 5 8.68 -2.49 8.23
N ASP A 6 7.87 -1.45 8.39
CA ASP A 6 6.65 -1.27 7.59
C ASP A 6 6.97 -0.88 6.14
N ARG A 7 7.99 -0.03 5.91
CA ARG A 7 8.47 0.27 4.55
C ARG A 7 9.06 -0.96 3.86
N ILE A 8 9.81 -1.79 4.59
CA ILE A 8 10.36 -3.04 4.06
C ILE A 8 9.25 -4.03 3.71
N LYS A 9 8.24 -4.19 4.57
CA LYS A 9 7.08 -5.05 4.29
C LYS A 9 6.33 -4.59 3.04
N HIS A 10 6.06 -3.29 2.91
CA HIS A 10 5.39 -2.75 1.72
C HIS A 10 6.17 -3.06 0.43
N ARG A 11 7.48 -2.84 0.45
CA ARG A 11 8.35 -3.17 -0.69
C ARG A 11 8.43 -4.66 -0.98
N ALA A 12 8.39 -5.49 0.07
CA ALA A 12 8.38 -6.94 -0.09
C ALA A 12 7.07 -7.42 -0.72
N GLU A 13 5.92 -6.88 -0.31
CA GLU A 13 4.63 -7.19 -0.92
C GLU A 13 4.56 -6.75 -2.40
N GLU A 14 5.05 -5.54 -2.73
CA GLU A 14 5.17 -5.11 -4.13
C GLU A 14 6.08 -6.04 -4.97
N ALA A 15 7.21 -6.46 -4.40
CA ALA A 15 8.16 -7.35 -5.07
C ALA A 15 7.57 -8.75 -5.27
N VAL A 16 6.84 -9.27 -4.28
CA VAL A 16 6.13 -10.55 -4.37
C VAL A 16 5.03 -10.48 -5.42
N GLY A 17 4.21 -9.42 -5.43
CA GLY A 17 3.17 -9.21 -6.44
C GLY A 17 3.75 -9.13 -7.87
N ALA A 18 4.83 -8.36 -8.05
CA ALA A 18 5.53 -8.27 -9.34
C ALA A 18 6.13 -9.62 -9.78
N ALA A 19 6.65 -10.40 -8.82
CA ALA A 19 7.18 -11.73 -9.09
C ALA A 19 6.06 -12.71 -9.50
N LYS A 20 4.91 -12.68 -8.81
CA LYS A 20 3.72 -13.47 -9.18
C LYS A 20 3.23 -13.09 -10.57
N GLU A 21 3.11 -11.79 -10.88
CA GLU A 21 2.68 -11.31 -12.20
C GLU A 21 3.59 -11.83 -13.30
N LYS A 22 4.91 -11.61 -13.16
CA LYS A 22 5.89 -12.05 -14.15
C LYS A 22 5.96 -13.57 -14.28
N THR A 23 5.88 -14.30 -13.17
CA THR A 23 5.92 -15.76 -13.19
C THR A 23 4.65 -16.33 -13.81
N GLY A 24 3.48 -15.75 -13.50
CA GLY A 24 2.21 -16.10 -14.11
C GLY A 24 2.23 -15.88 -15.62
N ALA A 25 2.62 -14.69 -16.07
CA ALA A 25 2.75 -14.37 -17.48
C ALA A 25 3.76 -15.29 -18.20
N ALA A 26 4.90 -15.58 -17.58
CA ALA A 26 5.94 -16.44 -18.17
C ALA A 26 5.55 -17.93 -18.24
N THR A 27 4.72 -18.40 -17.31
CA THR A 27 4.26 -19.81 -17.25
C THR A 27 2.87 -20.02 -17.86
N GLY A 28 2.21 -18.95 -18.31
CA GLY A 28 0.82 -19.00 -18.78
C GLY A 28 -0.20 -19.27 -17.67
N ASN A 29 0.15 -18.98 -16.42
CA ASN A 29 -0.73 -19.16 -15.27
C ASN A 29 -1.46 -17.86 -14.94
N GLU A 30 -2.66 -17.71 -15.51
CA GLU A 30 -3.52 -16.54 -15.34
C GLU A 30 -3.83 -16.24 -13.86
N ARG A 31 -3.94 -17.26 -12.99
CA ARG A 31 -4.17 -17.03 -11.56
C ARG A 31 -3.00 -16.31 -10.88
N LEU A 32 -1.77 -16.72 -11.20
CA LEU A 32 -0.57 -16.07 -10.67
C LEU A 32 -0.42 -14.64 -11.21
N GLU A 33 -0.79 -14.43 -12.47
CA GLU A 33 -0.80 -13.09 -13.08
C GLU A 33 -1.79 -12.16 -12.36
N ASP A 34 -3.03 -12.63 -12.21
CA ASP A 34 -4.12 -11.88 -11.59
C ASP A 34 -3.87 -11.64 -10.09
N GLU A 35 -3.35 -12.62 -9.35
CA GLU A 35 -2.92 -12.42 -7.95
C GLU A 35 -1.85 -11.33 -7.86
N GLY A 36 -0.84 -11.36 -8.73
CA GLY A 36 0.22 -10.36 -8.73
C GLY A 36 -0.29 -8.94 -8.98
N ARG A 37 -1.18 -8.78 -9.95
CA ARG A 37 -1.85 -7.49 -10.23
C ARG A 37 -2.78 -7.05 -9.11
N GLY A 38 -3.55 -7.98 -8.54
CA GLY A 38 -4.44 -7.72 -7.42
C GLY A 38 -3.68 -7.22 -6.19
N ASP A 39 -2.60 -7.90 -5.83
CA ASP A 39 -1.72 -7.54 -4.71
C ASP A 39 -1.15 -6.12 -4.90
N GLN A 40 -0.70 -5.77 -6.11
CA GLN A 40 -0.20 -4.43 -6.42
C GLN A 40 -1.29 -3.34 -6.37
N ALA A 41 -2.47 -3.62 -6.92
CA ALA A 41 -3.58 -2.68 -6.92
C ALA A 41 -4.09 -2.41 -5.49
N GLU A 42 -4.19 -3.45 -4.66
CA GLU A 42 -4.56 -3.31 -3.26
C GLU A 42 -3.51 -2.50 -2.48
N ALA A 43 -2.23 -2.78 -2.69
CA ALA A 43 -1.14 -2.06 -2.05
C ALA A 43 -1.15 -0.56 -2.38
N GLN A 44 -1.34 -0.19 -3.66
CA GLN A 44 -1.45 1.22 -4.06
C GLN A 44 -2.71 1.89 -3.51
N ALA A 45 -3.84 1.17 -3.51
CA ALA A 45 -5.09 1.68 -2.93
C ALA A 45 -4.95 1.94 -1.43
N LYS A 46 -4.35 1.01 -0.68
CA LYS A 46 -4.04 1.18 0.75
C LYS A 46 -3.12 2.38 0.98
N GLN A 47 -2.00 2.48 0.28
CA GLN A 47 -1.08 3.62 0.44
C GLN A 47 -1.76 4.96 0.18
N THR A 48 -2.58 5.04 -0.88
CA THR A 48 -3.31 6.26 -1.23
C THR A 48 -4.34 6.61 -0.15
N ALA A 49 -5.07 5.60 0.35
CA ALA A 49 -6.05 5.76 1.41
C ALA A 49 -5.43 6.16 2.74
N ASP A 50 -4.31 5.54 3.14
CA ASP A 50 -3.56 5.90 4.35
C ASP A 50 -2.99 7.31 4.26
N HIS A 51 -2.37 7.68 3.14
CA HIS A 51 -1.90 9.06 2.92
C HIS A 51 -3.04 10.09 2.99
N ALA A 52 -4.20 9.77 2.41
CA ALA A 52 -5.37 10.63 2.48
C ALA A 52 -5.88 10.75 3.92
N LYS A 53 -6.00 9.64 4.66
CA LYS A 53 -6.41 9.61 6.06
C LYS A 53 -5.46 10.38 6.97
N ASP A 54 -4.15 10.27 6.78
CA ASP A 54 -3.16 10.99 7.58
C ASP A 54 -3.23 12.50 7.36
N LYS A 55 -3.32 12.96 6.10
CA LYS A 55 -3.51 14.38 5.81
C LYS A 55 -4.80 14.92 6.39
N LEU A 56 -5.87 14.14 6.34
CA LEU A 56 -7.17 14.49 6.92
C LEU A 56 -7.09 14.57 8.45
N LYS A 57 -6.44 13.59 9.09
CA LYS A 57 -6.15 13.60 10.52
C LYS A 57 -5.35 14.83 10.91
N GLU A 58 -4.24 15.14 10.24
CA GLU A 58 -3.43 16.34 10.53
C GLU A 58 -4.25 17.63 10.41
N GLY A 59 -5.08 17.77 9.38
CA GLY A 59 -5.94 18.93 9.19
C GLY A 59 -6.98 19.07 10.30
N VAL A 60 -7.64 17.97 10.68
CA VAL A 60 -8.62 17.92 11.77
C VAL A 60 -7.95 18.16 13.12
N ASP A 61 -6.77 17.63 13.37
CA ASP A 61 -6.04 17.78 14.62
C ASP A 61 -5.58 19.24 14.82
N LYS A 62 -5.08 19.89 13.75
CA LYS A 62 -4.79 21.34 13.74
C LYS A 62 -6.03 22.17 14.02
N LEU A 63 -7.16 21.82 13.41
CA LEU A 63 -8.43 22.53 13.62
C LEU A 63 -8.93 22.37 15.06
N LYS A 64 -8.84 21.16 15.63
CA LYS A 64 -9.15 20.89 17.04
C LYS A 64 -8.22 21.64 17.99
N GLY A 65 -6.92 21.69 17.69
CA GLY A 65 -5.94 22.44 18.48
C GLY A 65 -6.18 23.95 18.47
N ALA A 66 -6.63 24.50 17.34
CA ALA A 66 -7.00 25.91 17.22
C ALA A 66 -8.30 26.27 17.95
N PHE A 67 -9.27 25.34 17.98
CA PHE A 67 -10.57 25.55 18.64
C PHE A 67 -10.56 25.26 20.15
N LYS A 68 -9.59 24.48 20.64
CA LYS A 68 -9.44 24.10 22.06
C LYS A 68 -8.47 25.02 22.83
N ARG A 69 -8.13 26.18 22.28
CA ARG A 69 -7.31 27.19 22.95
C ARG A 69 -8.10 27.99 23.97
#